data_AF-A0A8J9WA81-F1
#
_entry.id   AF-A0A8J9WA81-F1
#
_cell.length_a   1.000
_cell.length_b   1.000
_cell.length_c   1.000
_cell.angle_alpha   90.00
_cell.angle_beta   90.00
_cell.angle_gamma   90.00
#
_symmetry.space_group_name_H-M   'P 1'
#
loop_
_entity.id
_entity.type
_entity.pdbx_description
1 polymer ?
#
loop_
_entity_poly.entity_id
_entity_poly.type
_entity_poly.pdbx_seq_one_letter_code
_entity_poly.pdbx_strand_id
1 'polypeptide(L)'
;MKEPLWQFCESSQPLLQRCIEAANRNSNINNKWLEHFGTKTITNIDNVEKMIVDEETEMNTPEPSVNHEKLSNTMSREKNLREVSKDIFTQELADLDPINNFDDIMEKCLQNTETYTFLAKNLPFTAIEKLCNHIFNLDNIDLIFLEHFYKLFLLELFKRDNTHLCLDLLIKAKKYIKIFDEFLYIFVNDPEIPKHLLLEYVSTLNSTEKSELLKNICQTISQDVFLHHMHTIHTMYKESENSEEVQKCIFKNLKKISPFCLNDKNFGKFLLNFLQMQKNYPINCLVLDKIVESHSSVFKKPCVNALNEIKRLQNLSQM
;
A
#
# COMPACT_ATOMS: atom_id res chain seq x y z
N MET A 1 29.74 36.76 2.21
CA MET A 1 29.20 36.07 1.01
C MET A 1 27.82 35.55 1.39
N LYS A 2 26.76 35.96 0.67
CA LYS A 2 25.40 35.46 0.91
C LYS A 2 25.27 34.11 0.21
N GLU A 3 24.93 33.07 0.95
CA GLU A 3 24.63 31.75 0.40
C GLU A 3 23.41 31.83 -0.54
N PRO A 4 23.36 31.01 -1.62
CA PRO A 4 22.20 30.98 -2.48
C PRO A 4 21.04 30.32 -1.73
N LEU A 5 20.06 31.14 -1.32
CA LEU A 5 18.76 30.64 -0.87
C LEU A 5 18.15 29.83 -2.02
N TRP A 6 17.81 28.58 -1.74
CA TRP A 6 17.04 27.71 -2.62
C TRP A 6 15.89 28.49 -3.28
N GLN A 7 15.83 28.46 -4.61
CA GLN A 7 14.79 29.08 -5.42
C GLN A 7 13.93 27.99 -6.06
N PHE A 8 12.62 28.20 -6.08
CA PHE A 8 11.70 27.34 -6.83
C PHE A 8 11.91 27.57 -8.33
N CYS A 9 11.81 26.52 -9.13
CA CYS A 9 11.80 26.66 -10.57
C CYS A 9 10.55 27.44 -11.02
N GLU A 10 10.66 28.18 -12.13
CA GLU A 10 9.58 29.03 -12.66
C GLU A 10 8.28 28.25 -12.88
N SER A 11 8.38 27.00 -13.33
CA SER A 11 7.22 26.13 -13.57
C SER A 11 6.44 25.77 -12.30
N SER A 12 7.04 25.93 -11.10
CA SER A 12 6.40 25.64 -9.81
C SER A 12 5.74 26.86 -9.17
N GLN A 13 5.91 28.06 -9.73
CA GLN A 13 5.36 29.31 -9.19
C GLN A 13 3.82 29.30 -9.07
N PRO A 14 3.05 28.79 -10.06
CA PRO A 14 1.58 28.74 -9.94
C PRO A 14 1.11 27.84 -8.79
N LEU A 15 1.81 26.73 -8.56
CA LEU A 15 1.50 25.81 -7.46
C LEU A 15 1.88 26.42 -6.10
N LEU A 16 3.05 27.06 -6.02
CA LEU A 16 3.50 27.77 -4.83
C LEU A 16 2.50 28.85 -4.41
N GLN A 17 1.99 29.63 -5.36
CA GLN A 17 1.01 30.68 -5.11
C GLN A 17 -0.32 30.12 -4.57
N ARG A 18 -0.83 29.03 -5.16
CA ARG A 18 -2.03 28.34 -4.63
C ARG A 18 -1.83 27.82 -3.21
N CYS A 19 -0.64 27.30 -2.90
CA CYS A 19 -0.31 26.85 -1.55
C CYS A 19 -0.26 28.01 -0.54
N ILE A 20 0.28 29.18 -0.93
CA ILE A 20 0.33 30.38 -0.09
C ILE A 20 -1.09 30.96 0.13
N GLU A 21 -1.91 31.03 -0.90
CA GLU A 21 -3.30 31.50 -0.80
C GLU A 21 -4.15 30.59 0.10
N ALA A 22 -3.99 29.27 -0.02
CA ALA A 22 -4.64 28.30 0.86
C ALA A 22 -4.18 28.45 2.32
N ALA A 23 -2.88 28.72 2.54
CA ALA A 23 -2.34 28.96 3.88
C ALA A 23 -2.83 30.29 4.50
N ASN A 24 -3.04 31.33 3.67
CA ASN A 24 -3.48 32.65 4.13
C ASN A 24 -4.96 32.65 4.58
N ARG A 25 -5.79 31.79 3.98
CA ARG A 25 -7.22 31.63 4.34
C ARG A 25 -7.46 31.06 5.74
N ASN A 26 -6.47 30.37 6.32
CA ASN A 26 -6.60 29.69 7.62
C ASN A 26 -5.85 30.41 8.75
N SER A 27 -5.77 31.75 8.69
CA SER A 27 -4.86 32.62 9.46
C SER A 27 -4.74 32.29 10.96
N ASN A 28 -3.74 31.46 11.29
CA ASN A 28 -2.99 31.56 12.52
C ASN A 28 -1.84 32.54 12.25
N ILE A 29 -1.76 33.62 13.04
CA ILE A 29 -0.88 34.79 12.86
C ILE A 29 0.63 34.45 12.86
N ASN A 30 1.02 33.20 13.15
CA ASN A 30 2.41 32.72 13.23
C ASN A 30 2.74 31.58 12.26
N ASN A 31 2.23 31.60 11.03
CA ASN A 31 2.59 30.58 10.04
C ASN A 31 4.00 30.83 9.45
N LYS A 32 4.99 30.06 9.92
CA LYS A 32 6.40 30.11 9.48
C LYS A 32 6.58 29.95 7.96
N TRP A 33 5.65 29.25 7.28
CA TRP A 33 5.68 29.09 5.81
C TRP A 33 5.31 30.38 5.08
N LEU A 34 4.28 31.09 5.54
CA LEU A 34 3.89 32.40 4.98
C LEU A 34 4.99 33.43 5.21
N GLU A 35 5.64 33.42 6.38
CA GLU A 35 6.76 34.31 6.70
C GLU A 35 7.97 34.09 5.76
N HIS A 36 8.31 32.83 5.47
CA HIS A 36 9.48 32.48 4.63
C HIS A 36 9.23 32.57 3.12
N PHE A 37 8.01 32.30 2.66
CA PHE A 37 7.72 32.14 1.22
C PHE A 37 6.70 33.15 0.68
N GLY A 38 5.87 33.76 1.54
CA GLY A 38 4.87 34.75 1.11
C GLY A 38 5.51 35.98 0.44
N THR A 39 6.67 36.41 0.93
CA THR A 39 7.42 37.54 0.36
C THR A 39 8.11 37.22 -0.97
N LYS A 40 8.25 35.94 -1.34
CA LYS A 40 8.88 35.51 -2.60
C LYS A 40 7.91 35.44 -3.77
N THR A 41 6.60 35.57 -3.53
CA THR A 41 5.53 35.54 -4.53
C THR A 41 4.87 36.89 -4.79
N ILE A 42 5.22 37.94 -4.02
CA ILE A 42 4.64 39.29 -4.19
C ILE A 42 5.49 40.08 -5.18
N THR A 43 5.34 39.73 -6.46
CA THR A 43 5.49 40.70 -7.55
C THR A 43 4.30 40.46 -8.46
N ASN A 44 3.36 41.41 -8.48
CA ASN A 44 2.16 41.52 -9.35
C ASN A 44 0.79 41.10 -8.76
N ILE A 45 0.44 41.57 -7.55
CA ILE A 45 -0.96 41.61 -7.09
C ILE A 45 -1.45 43.07 -6.98
N ASP A 46 -1.30 43.86 -8.04
CA ASP A 46 -1.90 45.21 -8.08
C ASP A 46 -2.66 45.52 -9.39
N ASN A 47 -2.81 44.57 -10.32
CA ASN A 47 -3.41 44.88 -11.64
C ASN A 47 -4.50 43.92 -12.15
N VAL A 48 -5.12 43.07 -11.32
CA VAL A 48 -6.20 42.16 -11.80
C VAL A 48 -7.59 42.49 -11.23
N GLU A 49 -7.71 43.38 -10.22
CA GLU A 49 -9.02 43.74 -9.64
C GLU A 49 -9.79 44.85 -10.38
N LYS A 50 -9.40 45.23 -11.60
CA LYS A 50 -10.22 46.11 -12.44
C LYS A 50 -10.23 45.62 -13.89
N MET A 51 -11.05 44.62 -14.19
CA MET A 51 -11.85 44.60 -15.42
C MET A 51 -12.82 43.43 -15.43
N ILE A 52 -14.08 43.76 -15.75
CA ILE A 52 -15.19 42.90 -16.16
C ILE A 52 -16.05 42.36 -14.99
N VAL A 53 -16.82 43.31 -14.43
CA VAL A 53 -18.25 43.12 -14.18
C VAL A 53 -18.96 43.57 -15.47
N ASP A 54 -20.11 42.95 -15.77
CA ASP A 54 -21.04 43.16 -16.89
C ASP A 54 -20.88 42.21 -18.10
N GLU A 55 -21.67 41.13 -18.12
CA GLU A 55 -22.79 41.01 -19.07
C GLU A 55 -23.65 39.78 -18.73
N GLU A 56 -24.89 40.05 -18.30
CA GLU A 56 -26.01 39.13 -18.39
C GLU A 56 -26.30 38.84 -19.87
N THR A 57 -26.41 37.58 -20.27
CA THR A 57 -27.27 37.25 -21.42
C THR A 57 -27.79 35.83 -21.32
N GLU A 58 -29.10 35.73 -21.12
CA GLU A 58 -29.92 34.56 -21.39
C GLU A 58 -29.73 34.08 -22.83
N MET A 59 -29.62 32.77 -23.05
CA MET A 59 -30.01 32.18 -24.33
C MET A 59 -30.68 30.82 -24.15
N ASN A 60 -31.94 30.79 -24.58
CA ASN A 60 -32.86 29.69 -24.61
C ASN A 60 -32.52 28.63 -25.69
N THR A 61 -33.08 27.43 -25.48
CA THR A 61 -33.55 26.39 -26.45
C THR A 61 -32.53 25.47 -27.13
N PRO A 62 -32.94 24.28 -27.66
CA PRO A 62 -33.81 23.23 -27.08
C PRO A 62 -33.22 21.80 -27.30
N GLU A 63 -33.78 20.80 -26.60
CA GLU A 63 -33.58 19.37 -26.90
C GLU A 63 -34.09 18.98 -28.30
N PRO A 64 -33.58 17.85 -28.84
CA PRO A 64 -34.49 16.89 -29.45
C PRO A 64 -34.31 15.46 -28.94
N SER A 65 -35.45 14.89 -28.55
CA SER A 65 -35.73 13.47 -28.34
C SER A 65 -35.46 12.59 -29.56
N VAL A 66 -35.02 11.34 -29.36
CA VAL A 66 -35.47 10.20 -30.18
C VAL A 66 -35.62 8.95 -29.31
N ASN A 67 -36.86 8.48 -29.23
CA ASN A 67 -37.29 7.19 -28.69
C ASN A 67 -36.76 6.02 -29.53
N HIS A 68 -36.41 4.92 -28.86
CA HIS A 68 -36.69 3.58 -29.37
C HIS A 68 -37.14 2.67 -28.23
N GLU A 69 -38.45 2.46 -28.13
CA GLU A 69 -39.04 1.29 -27.47
C GLU A 69 -38.87 0.04 -28.33
N LYS A 70 -38.50 -1.09 -27.71
CA LYS A 70 -39.30 -2.33 -27.63
C LYS A 70 -38.41 -3.53 -27.24
N LEU A 71 -38.63 -4.09 -26.05
CA LEU A 71 -39.20 -5.44 -25.85
C LEU A 71 -39.08 -5.91 -24.38
N SER A 72 -40.28 -5.95 -23.78
CA SER A 72 -40.80 -6.76 -22.67
C SER A 72 -39.90 -7.73 -21.88
N ASN A 73 -40.08 -7.60 -20.56
CA ASN A 73 -40.25 -8.63 -19.54
C ASN A 73 -39.03 -9.50 -19.19
N THR A 74 -38.45 -9.23 -18.01
CA THR A 74 -38.52 -10.08 -16.79
C THR A 74 -37.36 -9.73 -15.85
N MET A 75 -37.27 -8.50 -15.30
CA MET A 75 -36.24 -8.15 -14.28
C MET A 75 -36.62 -6.94 -13.38
N SER A 76 -37.90 -6.75 -13.08
CA SER A 76 -38.36 -5.57 -12.30
C SER A 76 -38.15 -5.70 -10.77
N ARG A 77 -37.10 -6.40 -10.31
CA ARG A 77 -36.80 -6.51 -8.87
C ARG A 77 -35.33 -6.38 -8.49
N GLU A 78 -34.39 -6.46 -9.43
CA GLU A 78 -32.95 -6.28 -9.17
C GLU A 78 -32.41 -4.89 -9.58
N LYS A 79 -33.13 -4.14 -10.43
CA LYS A 79 -32.69 -2.78 -10.81
C LYS A 79 -32.92 -1.72 -9.73
N ASN A 80 -33.97 -1.87 -8.91
CA ASN A 80 -34.30 -0.88 -7.88
C ASN A 80 -33.39 -0.92 -6.64
N LEU A 81 -32.50 -1.92 -6.52
CA LEU A 81 -31.46 -1.95 -5.46
C LEU A 81 -30.10 -1.42 -5.94
N ARG A 82 -29.86 -1.35 -7.27
CA ARG A 82 -28.62 -0.84 -7.85
C ARG A 82 -28.64 0.66 -8.15
N GLU A 83 -29.83 1.25 -8.28
CA GLU A 83 -29.96 2.71 -8.45
C GLU A 83 -29.99 3.45 -7.10
N VAL A 84 -30.46 2.82 -6.02
CA VAL A 84 -30.50 3.45 -4.68
C VAL A 84 -29.12 3.55 -4.03
N SER A 85 -28.12 2.73 -4.43
CA SER A 85 -26.81 2.70 -3.76
C SER A 85 -25.77 3.69 -4.28
N LYS A 86 -25.98 4.33 -5.43
CA LYS A 86 -25.07 5.37 -5.96
C LYS A 86 -25.47 6.78 -5.57
N ASP A 87 -26.77 7.08 -5.53
CA ASP A 87 -27.27 8.44 -5.33
C ASP A 87 -27.12 8.96 -3.89
N ILE A 88 -27.01 8.07 -2.89
CA ILE A 88 -26.99 8.49 -1.47
C ILE A 88 -25.64 9.11 -1.06
N PHE A 89 -24.55 8.85 -1.79
CA PHE A 89 -23.23 9.36 -1.38
C PHE A 89 -22.58 10.36 -2.35
N THR A 90 -23.00 10.44 -3.62
CA THR A 90 -22.29 11.30 -4.60
C THR A 90 -22.36 12.79 -4.29
N GLN A 91 -23.38 13.25 -3.56
CA GLN A 91 -23.54 14.67 -3.20
C GLN A 91 -23.20 14.95 -1.72
N GLU A 92 -23.43 14.01 -0.81
CA GLU A 92 -23.10 14.16 0.62
C GLU A 92 -21.61 13.92 0.95
N LEU A 93 -20.85 13.17 0.12
CA LEU A 93 -19.42 12.89 0.36
C LEU A 93 -18.51 14.12 0.27
N ALA A 94 -18.90 15.14 -0.49
CA ALA A 94 -18.07 16.31 -0.72
C ALA A 94 -17.93 17.19 0.55
N ASP A 95 -18.96 17.15 1.42
CA ASP A 95 -19.06 17.96 2.65
C ASP A 95 -19.08 17.11 3.93
N LEU A 96 -18.98 15.78 3.82
CA LEU A 96 -18.98 14.86 4.95
C LEU A 96 -17.78 15.14 5.85
N ASP A 97 -18.02 15.70 7.03
CA ASP A 97 -17.07 15.57 8.15
C ASP A 97 -17.20 14.13 8.67
N PRO A 98 -16.25 13.22 8.35
CA PRO A 98 -16.40 11.80 8.63
C PRO A 98 -16.41 11.48 10.12
N ILE A 99 -15.99 12.42 10.97
CA ILE A 99 -15.98 12.25 12.42
C ILE A 99 -17.38 12.50 12.99
N ASN A 100 -18.03 13.61 12.61
CA ASN A 100 -19.35 13.95 13.14
C ASN A 100 -20.44 12.98 12.68
N ASN A 101 -20.21 12.27 11.56
CA ASN A 101 -21.14 11.30 10.98
C ASN A 101 -20.62 9.86 11.13
N PHE A 102 -19.69 9.61 12.06
CA PHE A 102 -19.04 8.30 12.17
C PHE A 102 -20.05 7.18 12.46
N ASP A 103 -21.00 7.41 13.36
CA ASP A 103 -22.02 6.43 13.73
C ASP A 103 -22.89 6.04 12.52
N ASP A 104 -23.30 7.02 11.71
CA ASP A 104 -24.08 6.80 10.48
C ASP A 104 -23.24 6.05 9.42
N ILE A 105 -21.95 6.39 9.28
CA ILE A 105 -21.03 5.68 8.39
C ILE A 105 -20.89 4.23 8.82
N MET A 106 -20.74 3.98 10.12
CA MET A 106 -20.62 2.64 10.68
C MET A 106 -21.89 1.83 10.46
N GLU A 107 -23.06 2.41 10.74
CA GLU A 107 -24.35 1.76 10.52
C GLU A 107 -24.57 1.40 9.05
N LYS A 108 -24.33 2.35 8.12
CA LYS A 108 -24.46 2.11 6.68
C LYS A 108 -23.49 1.03 6.18
N CYS A 109 -22.26 1.02 6.69
CA CYS A 109 -21.26 0.00 6.37
C CYS A 109 -21.69 -1.40 6.86
N LEU A 110 -22.25 -1.51 8.06
CA LEU A 110 -22.75 -2.76 8.60
C LEU A 110 -24.00 -3.27 7.84
N GLN A 111 -24.84 -2.37 7.33
CA GLN A 111 -26.00 -2.72 6.51
C GLN A 111 -25.62 -3.14 5.08
N ASN A 112 -24.60 -2.51 4.49
CA ASN A 112 -24.15 -2.79 3.13
C ASN A 112 -22.62 -2.80 3.02
N THR A 113 -22.04 -3.98 2.82
CA THR A 113 -20.59 -4.19 2.71
C THR A 113 -19.95 -3.52 1.50
N GLU A 114 -20.69 -3.22 0.44
CA GLU A 114 -20.16 -2.47 -0.72
C GLU A 114 -19.78 -1.03 -0.33
N THR A 115 -20.37 -0.51 0.74
CA THR A 115 -20.10 0.84 1.26
C THR A 115 -18.62 1.01 1.66
N TYR A 116 -17.98 -0.01 2.24
CA TYR A 116 -16.56 0.06 2.60
C TYR A 116 -15.67 0.36 1.38
N THR A 117 -15.83 -0.42 0.32
CA THR A 117 -15.04 -0.28 -0.91
C THR A 117 -15.38 1.02 -1.63
N PHE A 118 -16.66 1.42 -1.60
CA PHE A 118 -17.10 2.68 -2.18
C PHE A 118 -16.48 3.88 -1.45
N LEU A 119 -16.48 3.90 -0.11
CA LEU A 119 -15.84 4.97 0.67
C LEU A 119 -14.33 5.03 0.42
N ALA A 120 -13.65 3.89 0.40
CA ALA A 120 -12.22 3.83 0.11
C ALA A 120 -11.86 4.38 -1.27
N LYS A 121 -12.74 4.21 -2.27
CA LYS A 121 -12.54 4.73 -3.62
C LYS A 121 -12.81 6.22 -3.75
N ASN A 122 -13.85 6.72 -3.08
CA ASN A 122 -14.42 8.04 -3.37
C ASN A 122 -14.11 9.12 -2.33
N LEU A 123 -13.76 8.76 -1.09
CA LEU A 123 -13.44 9.78 -0.08
C LEU A 123 -12.15 10.54 -0.46
N PRO A 124 -12.13 11.87 -0.24
CA PRO A 124 -10.90 12.64 -0.38
C PRO A 124 -9.89 12.21 0.69
N PHE A 125 -8.60 12.33 0.35
CA PHE A 125 -7.50 11.89 1.22
C PHE A 125 -7.59 12.43 2.65
N THR A 126 -7.94 13.72 2.81
CA THR A 126 -8.10 14.37 4.11
C THR A 126 -9.22 13.77 4.96
N ALA A 127 -10.32 13.32 4.34
CA ALA A 127 -11.41 12.66 5.03
C ALA A 127 -11.03 11.22 5.44
N ILE A 128 -10.29 10.51 4.59
CA ILE A 128 -9.77 9.17 4.90
C ILE A 128 -8.83 9.23 6.09
N GLU A 129 -7.89 10.18 6.09
CA GLU A 129 -6.96 10.34 7.21
C GLU A 129 -7.71 10.60 8.53
N LYS A 130 -8.71 11.49 8.52
CA LYS A 130 -9.56 11.75 9.68
C LYS A 130 -10.32 10.49 10.14
N LEU A 131 -10.98 9.81 9.21
CA LEU A 131 -11.77 8.60 9.49
C LEU A 131 -10.91 7.49 10.07
N CYS A 132 -9.79 7.17 9.43
CA CYS A 132 -8.86 6.15 9.89
C CYS A 132 -8.28 6.50 11.27
N ASN A 133 -7.85 7.75 11.47
CA ASN A 133 -7.33 8.18 12.77
C ASN A 133 -8.39 8.06 13.86
N HIS A 134 -9.64 8.44 13.56
CA HIS A 134 -10.75 8.26 14.50
C HIS A 134 -10.94 6.78 14.86
N ILE A 135 -11.08 5.90 13.86
CA ILE A 135 -11.22 4.45 14.04
C ILE A 135 -10.11 3.85 14.92
N PHE A 136 -8.85 4.18 14.64
CA PHE A 136 -7.71 3.63 15.40
C PHE A 136 -7.58 4.20 16.81
N ASN A 137 -8.14 5.37 17.08
CA ASN A 137 -8.15 6.01 18.40
C ASN A 137 -9.33 5.57 19.28
N LEU A 138 -10.35 4.93 18.71
CA LEU A 138 -11.45 4.36 19.50
C LEU A 138 -10.99 3.12 20.27
N ASP A 139 -11.37 3.03 21.54
CA ASP A 139 -11.09 1.86 22.39
C ASP A 139 -12.14 0.75 22.17
N ASN A 140 -13.40 1.15 21.95
CA ASN A 140 -14.52 0.25 21.73
C ASN A 140 -15.13 0.51 20.36
N ILE A 141 -14.71 -0.28 19.37
CA ILE A 141 -15.29 -0.28 18.03
C ILE A 141 -15.93 -1.64 17.77
N ASP A 142 -17.03 -1.64 17.01
CA ASP A 142 -17.69 -2.89 16.61
C ASP A 142 -16.71 -3.80 15.84
N LEU A 143 -16.61 -5.06 16.28
CA LEU A 143 -15.64 -6.00 15.77
C LEU A 143 -15.93 -6.38 14.30
N ILE A 144 -17.20 -6.57 13.95
CA ILE A 144 -17.62 -6.91 12.60
C ILE A 144 -17.34 -5.74 11.67
N PHE A 145 -17.60 -4.51 12.15
CA PHE A 145 -17.26 -3.32 11.40
C PHE A 145 -15.75 -3.25 11.14
N LEU A 146 -14.94 -3.48 12.17
CA LEU A 146 -13.48 -3.38 12.10
C LEU A 146 -12.87 -4.45 11.17
N GLU A 147 -13.38 -5.68 11.22
CA GLU A 147 -12.95 -6.77 10.32
C GLU A 147 -13.20 -6.43 8.85
N HIS A 148 -14.40 -5.95 8.52
CA HIS A 148 -14.72 -5.52 7.16
C HIS A 148 -13.96 -4.25 6.76
N PHE A 149 -13.73 -3.33 7.70
CA PHE A 149 -12.90 -2.15 7.47
C PHE A 149 -11.49 -2.55 7.02
N TYR A 150 -10.88 -3.57 7.64
CA TYR A 150 -9.56 -4.03 7.22
C TYR A 150 -9.62 -4.72 5.86
N LYS A 151 -10.53 -5.68 5.70
CA LYS A 151 -10.58 -6.57 4.53
C LYS A 151 -11.08 -5.88 3.26
N LEU A 152 -11.93 -4.85 3.40
CA LEU A 152 -12.59 -4.18 2.27
C LEU A 152 -12.12 -2.73 2.11
N PHE A 153 -12.11 -1.93 3.18
CA PHE A 153 -11.75 -0.51 3.07
C PHE A 153 -10.24 -0.31 2.96
N LEU A 154 -9.45 -0.80 3.93
CA LEU A 154 -8.00 -0.61 3.92
C LEU A 154 -7.35 -1.31 2.72
N LEU A 155 -7.80 -2.53 2.40
CA LEU A 155 -7.30 -3.25 1.22
C LEU A 155 -7.48 -2.44 -0.07
N GLU A 156 -8.66 -1.87 -0.28
CA GLU A 156 -8.94 -1.04 -1.46
C GLU A 156 -8.16 0.28 -1.43
N LEU A 157 -8.02 0.89 -0.24
CA LEU A 157 -7.20 2.10 -0.07
C LEU A 157 -5.74 1.86 -0.50
N PHE A 158 -5.16 0.72 -0.13
CA PHE A 158 -3.77 0.37 -0.50
C PHE A 158 -3.57 0.07 -1.98
N LYS A 159 -4.64 -0.24 -2.72
CA LYS A 159 -4.59 -0.34 -4.19
C LYS A 159 -4.62 1.04 -4.85
N ARG A 160 -5.36 1.97 -4.25
CA ARG A 160 -5.58 3.31 -4.77
C ARG A 160 -4.40 4.25 -4.50
N ASP A 161 -3.90 4.26 -3.26
CA ASP A 161 -2.95 5.25 -2.76
C ASP A 161 -1.62 4.61 -2.32
N ASN A 162 -0.52 5.33 -2.57
CA ASN A 162 0.85 4.95 -2.19
C ASN A 162 1.51 6.03 -1.33
N THR A 163 0.74 6.58 -0.40
CA THR A 163 1.17 7.70 0.45
C THR A 163 1.81 7.19 1.74
N HIS A 164 2.57 8.03 2.44
CA HIS A 164 3.08 7.71 3.78
C HIS A 164 1.99 7.33 4.78
N LEU A 165 0.76 7.84 4.59
CA LEU A 165 -0.40 7.44 5.37
C LEU A 165 -0.61 5.92 5.29
N CYS A 166 -0.39 5.29 4.13
CA CYS A 166 -0.61 3.86 3.99
C CYS A 166 0.30 3.03 4.92
N LEU A 167 1.57 3.43 5.03
CA LEU A 167 2.50 2.81 5.97
C LEU A 167 2.05 3.01 7.43
N ASP A 168 1.67 4.24 7.79
CA ASP A 168 1.17 4.56 9.14
C ASP A 168 -0.08 3.75 9.50
N LEU A 169 -0.98 3.55 8.54
CA LEU A 169 -2.18 2.74 8.72
C LEU A 169 -1.84 1.25 8.91
N LEU A 170 -0.89 0.71 8.13
CA LEU A 170 -0.42 -0.67 8.33
C LEU A 170 0.18 -0.86 9.73
N ILE A 171 0.94 0.11 10.24
CA ILE A 171 1.51 0.06 11.59
C ILE A 171 0.40 0.13 12.64
N LYS A 172 -0.54 1.07 12.51
CA LYS A 172 -1.68 1.23 13.43
C LYS A 172 -2.59 0.01 13.44
N ALA A 173 -2.75 -0.66 12.30
CA ALA A 173 -3.57 -1.86 12.17
C ALA A 173 -3.12 -3.01 13.08
N LYS A 174 -1.84 -3.06 13.47
CA LYS A 174 -1.32 -4.03 14.46
C LYS A 174 -2.00 -3.94 15.82
N LYS A 175 -2.69 -2.83 16.15
CA LYS A 175 -3.49 -2.68 17.39
C LYS A 175 -4.45 -3.85 17.60
N TYR A 176 -5.01 -4.40 16.52
CA TYR A 176 -5.96 -5.50 16.55
C TYR A 176 -5.38 -6.77 15.91
N ILE A 177 -4.41 -7.39 16.59
CA ILE A 177 -3.51 -8.40 16.02
C ILE A 177 -4.21 -9.55 15.28
N LYS A 178 -5.32 -10.09 15.81
CA LYS A 178 -6.04 -11.19 15.17
C LYS A 178 -6.63 -10.79 13.81
N ILE A 179 -7.25 -9.61 13.74
CA ILE A 179 -7.82 -9.07 12.50
C ILE A 179 -6.70 -8.70 11.54
N PHE A 180 -5.61 -8.14 12.09
CA PHE A 180 -4.44 -7.75 11.33
C PHE A 180 -3.77 -8.95 10.65
N ASP A 181 -3.61 -10.09 11.32
CA ASP A 181 -2.98 -11.28 10.74
C ASP A 181 -3.76 -11.81 9.52
N GLU A 182 -5.09 -11.85 9.62
CA GLU A 182 -5.96 -12.23 8.50
C GLU A 182 -5.89 -11.21 7.36
N PHE A 183 -5.93 -9.92 7.69
CA PHE A 183 -5.80 -8.85 6.72
C PHE A 183 -4.45 -8.89 6.01
N LEU A 184 -3.37 -9.09 6.75
CA LEU A 184 -2.01 -9.13 6.22
C LEU A 184 -1.83 -10.29 5.24
N TYR A 185 -2.46 -11.44 5.51
CA TYR A 185 -2.51 -12.54 4.56
C TYR A 185 -3.17 -12.13 3.24
N ILE A 186 -4.32 -11.45 3.29
CA ILE A 186 -5.01 -10.98 2.08
C ILE A 186 -4.15 -9.93 1.36
N PHE A 187 -3.60 -8.97 2.11
CA PHE A 187 -2.74 -7.90 1.61
C PHE A 187 -1.51 -8.45 0.84
N VAL A 188 -0.80 -9.43 1.40
CA VAL A 188 0.40 -9.98 0.76
C VAL A 188 0.06 -10.77 -0.51
N ASN A 189 -1.10 -11.43 -0.55
CA ASN A 189 -1.52 -12.24 -1.69
C ASN A 189 -2.21 -11.44 -2.81
N ASP A 190 -2.50 -10.15 -2.58
CA ASP A 190 -3.12 -9.29 -3.59
C ASP A 190 -2.04 -8.67 -4.52
N PRO A 191 -1.99 -9.05 -5.80
CA PRO A 191 -0.96 -8.57 -6.72
C PRO A 191 -1.16 -7.11 -7.16
N GLU A 192 -2.33 -6.52 -6.90
CA GLU A 192 -2.61 -5.11 -7.20
C GLU A 192 -1.97 -4.18 -6.15
N ILE A 193 -1.64 -4.71 -4.98
CA ILE A 193 -1.02 -3.93 -3.91
C ILE A 193 0.47 -3.69 -4.24
N PRO A 194 0.93 -2.44 -4.18
CA PRO A 194 2.30 -2.12 -4.54
C PRO A 194 3.33 -2.75 -3.59
N LYS A 195 4.27 -3.50 -4.16
CA LYS A 195 5.36 -4.23 -3.45
C LYS A 195 6.14 -3.39 -2.43
N HIS A 196 6.29 -2.09 -2.71
CA HIS A 196 7.07 -1.20 -1.85
C HIS A 196 6.41 -0.99 -0.49
N LEU A 197 5.07 -1.04 -0.38
CA LEU A 197 4.37 -0.91 0.90
C LEU A 197 4.75 -2.03 1.86
N LEU A 198 4.81 -3.28 1.39
CA LEU A 198 5.26 -4.41 2.22
C LEU A 198 6.73 -4.25 2.62
N LEU A 199 7.58 -3.76 1.70
CA LEU A 199 8.99 -3.53 1.98
C LEU A 199 9.21 -2.43 3.03
N GLU A 200 8.48 -1.33 2.92
CA GLU A 200 8.50 -0.23 3.89
C GLU A 200 7.96 -0.68 5.24
N TYR A 201 6.85 -1.41 5.27
CA TYR A 201 6.33 -2.00 6.51
C TYR A 201 7.37 -2.90 7.17
N VAL A 202 8.00 -3.80 6.43
CA VAL A 202 9.09 -4.67 6.91
C VAL A 202 10.24 -3.87 7.52
N SER A 203 10.57 -2.70 6.96
CA SER A 203 11.66 -1.86 7.49
C SER A 203 11.39 -1.32 8.90
N THR A 204 10.12 -1.25 9.30
CA THR A 204 9.70 -0.81 10.64
C THR A 204 9.74 -1.92 11.69
N LEU A 205 9.83 -3.19 11.26
CA LEU A 205 9.80 -4.35 12.13
C LEU A 205 11.18 -4.64 12.73
N ASN A 206 11.19 -5.14 13.97
CA ASN A 206 12.40 -5.68 14.58
C ASN A 206 12.74 -7.09 14.04
N SER A 207 13.90 -7.62 14.43
CA SER A 207 14.41 -8.91 13.94
C SER A 207 13.48 -10.09 14.22
N THR A 208 12.86 -10.13 15.40
CA THR A 208 11.92 -11.20 15.80
C THR A 208 10.60 -11.11 15.03
N GLU A 209 10.05 -9.91 14.89
CA GLU A 209 8.82 -9.67 14.10
C GLU A 209 9.02 -10.02 12.63
N LYS A 210 10.21 -9.74 12.06
CA LYS A 210 10.57 -10.17 10.70
C LYS A 210 10.58 -11.69 10.58
N SER A 211 11.12 -12.41 11.56
CA SER A 211 11.12 -13.89 11.56
C SER A 211 9.71 -14.47 11.56
N GLU A 212 8.83 -13.92 12.40
CA GLU A 212 7.44 -14.37 12.49
C GLU A 212 6.66 -14.09 11.20
N LEU A 213 6.78 -12.86 10.68
CA LEU A 213 6.16 -12.48 9.41
C LEU A 213 6.66 -13.35 8.25
N LEU A 214 7.97 -13.57 8.18
CA LEU A 214 8.60 -14.39 7.14
C LEU A 214 8.09 -15.83 7.19
N LYS A 215 7.92 -16.40 8.39
CA LYS A 215 7.34 -17.74 8.59
C LYS A 215 5.91 -17.79 8.05
N ASN A 216 5.08 -16.82 8.42
CA ASN A 216 3.67 -16.75 8.01
C ASN A 216 3.54 -16.58 6.48
N ILE A 217 4.28 -15.65 5.90
CA ILE A 217 4.28 -15.42 4.45
C ILE A 217 4.75 -16.67 3.71
N CYS A 218 5.92 -17.23 4.05
CA CYS A 218 6.49 -18.35 3.30
C CYS A 218 5.67 -19.66 3.40
N GLN A 219 4.83 -19.82 4.43
CA GLN A 219 3.96 -20.99 4.57
C GLN A 219 2.68 -20.89 3.73
N THR A 220 2.23 -19.67 3.44
CA THR A 220 0.85 -19.43 3.01
C THR A 220 0.73 -18.85 1.60
N ILE A 221 1.81 -18.28 1.05
CA ILE A 221 1.76 -17.65 -0.27
C ILE A 221 1.90 -18.63 -1.44
N SER A 222 1.25 -18.28 -2.56
CA SER A 222 1.42 -18.99 -3.82
C SER A 222 2.83 -18.79 -4.40
N GLN A 223 3.17 -19.57 -5.43
CA GLN A 223 4.46 -19.42 -6.10
C GLN A 223 4.61 -18.04 -6.73
N ASP A 224 3.56 -17.54 -7.40
CA ASP A 224 3.60 -16.27 -8.11
C ASP A 224 3.70 -15.10 -7.14
N VAL A 225 3.01 -15.18 -6.00
CA VAL A 225 3.11 -14.19 -4.92
C VAL A 225 4.52 -14.21 -4.32
N PHE A 226 5.15 -15.38 -4.15
CA PHE A 226 6.53 -15.48 -3.69
C PHE A 226 7.50 -14.80 -4.66
N LEU A 227 7.36 -15.06 -5.96
CA LEU A 227 8.15 -14.41 -7.01
C LEU A 227 7.93 -12.90 -7.01
N HIS A 228 6.68 -12.47 -6.85
CA HIS A 228 6.30 -11.07 -6.78
C HIS A 228 7.02 -10.35 -5.63
N HIS A 229 7.06 -10.95 -4.45
CA HIS A 229 7.67 -10.37 -3.22
C HIS A 229 9.11 -10.82 -2.93
N MET A 230 9.79 -11.49 -3.87
CA MET A 230 11.09 -12.13 -3.62
C MET A 230 12.14 -11.16 -3.03
N HIS A 231 12.17 -9.90 -3.47
CA HIS A 231 13.07 -8.89 -2.92
C HIS A 231 12.78 -8.62 -1.44
N THR A 232 11.52 -8.39 -1.10
CA THR A 232 11.06 -8.12 0.27
C THR A 232 11.31 -9.32 1.18
N ILE A 233 11.02 -10.53 0.69
CA ILE A 233 11.29 -11.79 1.39
C ILE A 233 12.79 -11.96 1.67
N HIS A 234 13.62 -11.68 0.68
CA HIS A 234 15.07 -11.74 0.85
C HIS A 234 15.58 -10.70 1.87
N THR A 235 15.04 -9.48 1.85
CA THR A 235 15.37 -8.44 2.84
C THR A 235 14.98 -8.88 4.25
N MET A 236 13.74 -9.36 4.45
CA MET A 236 13.29 -9.93 5.72
C MET A 236 14.24 -11.02 6.21
N TYR A 237 14.54 -12.00 5.36
CA TYR A 237 15.39 -13.13 5.70
C TYR A 237 16.83 -12.74 6.09
N LYS A 238 17.37 -11.69 5.47
CA LYS A 238 18.71 -11.18 5.82
C LYS A 238 18.73 -10.52 7.20
N GLU A 239 17.63 -9.92 7.60
CA GLU A 239 17.52 -9.07 8.80
C GLU A 239 16.74 -9.74 9.94
N SER A 240 16.31 -10.98 9.76
CA SER A 240 15.55 -11.76 10.73
C SER A 240 16.44 -12.66 11.60
N GLU A 241 15.92 -13.06 12.76
CA GLU A 241 16.50 -14.16 13.55
C GLU A 241 16.25 -15.49 12.83
N ASN A 242 17.28 -16.00 12.17
CA ASN A 242 17.18 -17.19 11.33
C ASN A 242 17.13 -18.46 12.17
N SER A 243 15.92 -18.91 12.53
CA SER A 243 15.67 -20.21 13.15
C SER A 243 15.69 -21.35 12.12
N GLU A 244 15.85 -22.59 12.58
CA GLU A 244 15.78 -23.79 11.73
C GLU A 244 14.44 -23.87 10.95
N GLU A 245 13.35 -23.42 11.55
CA GLU A 245 12.02 -23.40 10.92
C GLU A 245 11.96 -22.41 9.75
N VAL A 246 12.49 -21.20 9.94
CA VAL A 246 12.61 -20.18 8.89
C VAL A 246 13.47 -20.74 7.75
N GLN A 247 14.61 -21.35 8.07
CA GLN A 247 15.49 -21.98 7.08
C GLN A 247 14.78 -23.04 6.25
N LYS A 248 14.04 -23.96 6.89
CA LYS A 248 13.25 -25.00 6.22
C LYS A 248 12.19 -24.39 5.30
N CYS A 249 11.54 -23.31 5.74
CA CYS A 249 10.49 -22.64 4.98
C CYS A 249 11.05 -21.94 3.72
N ILE A 250 12.16 -21.23 3.86
CA ILE A 250 12.86 -20.58 2.75
C ILE A 250 13.38 -21.63 1.76
N PHE A 251 13.98 -22.71 2.26
CA PHE A 251 14.47 -23.80 1.42
C PHE A 251 13.35 -24.44 0.58
N LYS A 252 12.19 -24.72 1.19
CA LYS A 252 11.01 -25.25 0.49
C LYS A 252 10.59 -24.35 -0.66
N ASN A 253 10.56 -23.03 -0.44
CA ASN A 253 10.17 -22.08 -1.46
C ASN A 253 11.24 -21.90 -2.54
N LEU A 254 12.53 -21.81 -2.18
CA LEU A 254 13.64 -21.77 -3.14
C LEU A 254 13.59 -22.97 -4.09
N LYS A 255 13.34 -24.17 -3.57
CA LYS A 255 13.15 -25.38 -4.39
C LYS A 255 11.96 -25.27 -5.33
N LYS A 256 10.83 -24.72 -4.87
CA LYS A 256 9.60 -24.59 -5.66
C LYS A 256 9.77 -23.60 -6.80
N ILE A 257 10.43 -22.46 -6.55
CA ILE A 257 10.58 -21.38 -7.53
C ILE A 257 11.78 -21.55 -8.46
N SER A 258 12.78 -22.37 -8.10
CA SER A 258 14.03 -22.49 -8.87
C SER A 258 13.84 -22.72 -10.37
N PRO A 259 12.88 -23.55 -10.85
CA PRO A 259 12.70 -23.79 -12.29
C PRO A 259 12.32 -22.52 -13.07
N PHE A 260 11.73 -21.53 -12.40
CA PHE A 260 11.21 -20.30 -13.00
C PHE A 260 12.22 -19.14 -12.93
N CYS A 261 13.29 -19.29 -12.14
CA CYS A 261 14.23 -18.22 -11.82
C CYS A 261 15.67 -18.49 -12.25
N LEU A 262 15.91 -19.43 -13.17
CA LEU A 262 17.24 -19.90 -13.54
C LEU A 262 18.23 -18.77 -13.90
N ASN A 263 17.76 -17.71 -14.56
CA ASN A 263 18.57 -16.56 -14.96
C ASN A 263 18.43 -15.33 -14.04
N ASP A 264 17.58 -15.40 -13.02
CA ASP A 264 17.23 -14.23 -12.21
C ASP A 264 18.35 -13.85 -11.24
N LYS A 265 18.74 -12.57 -11.26
CA LYS A 265 19.82 -12.04 -10.40
C LYS A 265 19.40 -11.96 -8.94
N ASN A 266 18.15 -11.57 -8.66
CA ASN A 266 17.61 -11.48 -7.30
C ASN A 266 17.46 -12.86 -6.68
N PHE A 267 17.01 -13.86 -7.45
CA PHE A 267 17.00 -15.25 -7.03
C PHE A 267 18.41 -15.74 -6.70
N GLY A 268 19.38 -15.50 -7.60
CA GLY A 268 20.77 -15.87 -7.35
C GLY A 268 21.37 -15.22 -6.10
N LYS A 269 21.04 -13.94 -5.84
CA LYS A 269 21.45 -13.22 -4.62
C LYS A 269 20.80 -13.84 -3.37
N PHE A 270 19.52 -14.17 -3.45
CA PHE A 270 18.79 -14.78 -2.34
C PHE A 270 19.29 -16.20 -2.04
N LEU A 271 19.53 -17.00 -3.08
CA LEU A 271 20.13 -18.33 -2.96
C LEU A 271 21.52 -18.28 -2.32
N LEU A 272 22.36 -17.33 -2.73
CA LEU A 272 23.68 -17.15 -2.11
C LEU A 272 23.57 -16.81 -0.62
N ASN A 273 22.69 -15.87 -0.25
CA ASN A 273 22.47 -15.51 1.15
C ASN A 273 21.94 -16.71 1.95
N PHE A 274 21.00 -17.48 1.39
CA PHE A 274 20.53 -18.72 1.98
C PHE A 274 21.69 -19.69 2.28
N LEU A 275 22.54 -19.98 1.29
CA LEU A 275 23.70 -20.87 1.46
C LEU A 275 24.68 -20.36 2.53
N GLN A 276 24.93 -19.06 2.57
CA GLN A 276 25.84 -18.48 3.57
C GLN A 276 25.31 -18.63 5.00
N MET A 277 23.99 -18.54 5.20
CA MET A 277 23.34 -18.75 6.48
C MET A 277 23.19 -20.23 6.87
N GLN A 278 23.23 -21.14 5.90
CA GLN A 278 23.13 -22.59 6.12
C GLN A 278 24.35 -23.23 6.79
N LYS A 279 25.48 -22.51 6.92
CA LYS A 279 26.67 -23.03 7.60
C LYS A 279 26.39 -23.53 9.04
N ASN A 280 25.30 -23.07 9.65
CA ASN A 280 24.92 -23.40 11.02
C ASN A 280 23.82 -24.48 11.12
N TYR A 281 23.31 -25.00 10.00
CA TYR A 281 22.17 -25.94 10.01
C TYR A 281 22.39 -27.13 9.05
N PRO A 282 22.17 -28.38 9.47
CA PRO A 282 22.31 -29.54 8.59
C PRO A 282 21.14 -29.62 7.58
N ILE A 283 21.45 -29.54 6.27
CA ILE A 283 20.48 -29.74 5.17
C ILE A 283 20.99 -30.78 4.17
N ASN A 284 20.05 -31.45 3.49
CA ASN A 284 20.30 -32.36 2.38
C ASN A 284 20.94 -31.63 1.18
N CYS A 285 22.27 -31.79 1.05
CA CYS A 285 23.06 -31.17 -0.01
C CYS A 285 22.67 -31.61 -1.44
N LEU A 286 22.10 -32.80 -1.65
CA LEU A 286 21.76 -33.29 -3.00
C LEU A 286 20.70 -32.44 -3.69
N VAL A 287 19.75 -31.89 -2.91
CA VAL A 287 18.71 -31.01 -3.46
C VAL A 287 19.28 -29.62 -3.75
N LEU A 288 20.19 -29.14 -2.90
CA LEU A 288 20.88 -27.86 -3.12
C LEU A 288 21.77 -27.90 -4.36
N ASP A 289 22.46 -29.02 -4.61
CA ASP A 289 23.24 -29.22 -5.83
C ASP A 289 22.41 -28.96 -7.08
N LYS A 290 21.23 -29.60 -7.18
CA LYS A 290 20.34 -29.42 -8.33
C LYS A 290 19.90 -27.97 -8.52
N ILE A 291 19.58 -27.27 -7.44
CA ILE A 291 19.17 -25.86 -7.49
C ILE A 291 20.33 -24.97 -7.94
N VAL A 292 21.54 -25.18 -7.39
CA VAL A 292 22.73 -24.37 -7.73
C VAL A 292 23.24 -24.66 -9.14
N GLU A 293 23.22 -25.92 -9.58
CA GLU A 293 23.68 -26.34 -10.90
C GLU A 293 22.78 -25.81 -12.02
N SER A 294 21.45 -25.88 -11.82
CA SER A 294 20.46 -25.39 -12.78
C SER A 294 20.46 -23.87 -12.91
N HIS A 295 20.88 -23.15 -11.87
CA HIS A 295 21.01 -21.70 -11.88
C HIS A 295 22.13 -21.21 -12.82
N SER A 296 21.90 -20.09 -13.50
CA SER A 296 22.77 -19.53 -14.53
C SER A 296 22.99 -18.01 -14.45
N SER A 297 22.52 -17.33 -13.40
CA SER A 297 22.83 -15.90 -13.21
C SER A 297 24.28 -15.66 -12.76
N VAL A 298 24.69 -14.38 -12.68
CA VAL A 298 26.04 -13.97 -12.23
C VAL A 298 26.43 -14.50 -10.85
N PHE A 299 25.46 -14.95 -10.05
CA PHE A 299 25.67 -15.54 -8.74
C PHE A 299 25.95 -17.05 -8.76
N LYS A 300 25.95 -17.73 -9.92
CA LYS A 300 26.22 -19.18 -10.03
C LYS A 300 27.53 -19.59 -9.35
N LYS A 301 28.65 -18.97 -9.75
CA LYS A 301 29.98 -19.27 -9.20
C LYS A 301 30.06 -19.00 -7.68
N PRO A 302 29.58 -17.85 -7.17
CA PRO A 302 29.45 -17.64 -5.73
C PRO A 302 28.64 -18.73 -5.00
N CYS A 303 27.50 -19.16 -5.55
CA CYS A 303 26.66 -20.20 -4.93
C CYS A 303 27.38 -21.56 -4.89
N VAL A 304 28.05 -21.95 -5.98
CA VAL A 304 28.85 -23.19 -6.04
C VAL A 304 29.93 -23.18 -4.96
N ASN A 305 30.65 -22.06 -4.80
CA ASN A 305 31.69 -21.93 -3.79
C ASN A 305 31.12 -22.08 -2.37
N ALA A 306 30.00 -21.41 -2.07
CA ALA A 306 29.35 -21.50 -0.77
C ALA A 306 28.87 -22.94 -0.47
N LEU A 307 28.28 -23.62 -1.45
CA LEU A 307 27.80 -25.00 -1.30
C LEU A 307 28.95 -25.99 -1.04
N ASN A 308 30.06 -25.84 -1.75
CA ASN A 308 31.25 -26.67 -1.53
C ASN A 308 31.83 -26.49 -0.11
N GLU A 309 31.77 -25.28 0.43
CA GLU A 309 32.20 -25.00 1.80
C GLU A 309 31.30 -25.72 2.82
N ILE A 310 29.96 -25.66 2.64
CA ILE A 310 29.00 -26.38 3.49
C ILE A 310 29.29 -27.88 3.49
N LYS A 311 29.45 -28.49 2.30
CA LYS A 311 29.78 -29.92 2.17
C LYS A 311 31.06 -30.30 2.91
N ARG A 312 32.11 -29.47 2.79
CA ARG A 312 33.37 -29.69 3.49
C ARG A 312 33.18 -29.65 5.00
N LEU A 313 32.43 -28.69 5.53
CA LEU A 313 32.17 -28.56 6.96
C LEU A 313 31.35 -29.74 7.50
N GLN A 314 30.34 -30.19 6.75
CA GLN A 314 29.52 -31.36 7.14
C GLN A 314 30.35 -32.65 7.18
N ASN A 315 31.24 -32.87 6.20
CA ASN A 315 32.12 -34.04 6.19
C ASN A 315 33.08 -34.04 7.40
N LEU A 316 33.57 -32.87 7.82
CA LEU A 316 34.42 -32.75 9.01
C LEU A 316 33.67 -33.04 10.32
N SER A 317 32.36 -32.77 10.38
CA SER A 317 31.53 -33.05 11.57
C SER A 317 31.15 -34.53 11.73
N GLN A 318 31.41 -35.37 10.72
CA GLN A 318 31.09 -36.80 10.70
C GLN A 318 32.33 -37.69 10.95
N MET A 319 33.53 -37.11 11.03
CA MET A 319 34.79 -37.80 11.34
C MET A 319 35.13 -37.68 12.83
#